data_AF-A0A4S4N4A5-F1
#
_entry.id   AF-A0A4S4N4A5-F1
#
_cell.length_a   1.000
_cell.length_b   1.000
_cell.length_c   1.000
_cell.angle_alpha   90.00
_cell.angle_beta   90.00
_cell.angle_gamma   90.00
#
_symmetry.space_group_name_H-M   'P 1'
#
loop_
_entity.id
_entity.type
_entity.pdbx_description
1 polymer ?
#
loop_
_entity_poly.entity_id
_entity_poly.type
_entity_poly.pdbx_seq_one_letter_code
_entity_poly.pdbx_strand_id
1 'polypeptide(L)'
;MINSAQLTILRSYARKPNPPVDLPESILFDHSDKTLTIFDTYPKSIFHFLILPRISAYTGDGYTERDLTSLRTLLKGGQEKAGRVIRDLEEAAKVCVAQVEEEMVARYKFKWDIWVGFHPVPSMEHIHLHVISADMVSSSMKNKKHYNSFIPKGDFFLTLKDVSEWLEAQPSFFRKMAELKSSEYEPRLKAELACFHENCYELFKTMPQLKAHLQEEWDKRMAREKAKRERLEKLKRKSGSKKAASPSASGTTADNSQASTSTLTAEDLVELEGSQKKRRKTDESDVE
;
A
#
# COMPACT_ATOMS: atom_id res chain seq x y z
N MET A 1 -1.61 -30.48 -6.68
CA MET A 1 -1.73 -29.82 -7.99
C MET A 1 -2.42 -28.48 -7.76
N ILE A 2 -1.76 -27.36 -8.07
CA ILE A 2 -2.42 -26.04 -7.99
C ILE A 2 -3.42 -25.99 -9.15
N ASN A 3 -4.69 -25.73 -8.85
CA ASN A 3 -5.74 -25.62 -9.87
C ASN A 3 -5.40 -24.46 -10.83
N SER A 4 -5.34 -24.71 -12.14
CA SER A 4 -5.02 -23.69 -13.16
C SER A 4 -5.95 -22.47 -13.09
N ALA A 5 -7.20 -22.66 -12.62
CA ALA A 5 -8.14 -21.56 -12.37
C ALA A 5 -7.71 -20.63 -11.22
N GLN A 6 -7.01 -21.13 -10.19
CA GLN A 6 -6.52 -20.30 -9.08
C GLN A 6 -5.33 -19.44 -9.50
N LEU A 7 -4.49 -19.91 -10.43
CA LEU A 7 -3.33 -19.14 -10.90
C LEU A 7 -3.75 -17.89 -11.68
N THR A 8 -4.92 -17.91 -12.33
CA THR A 8 -5.33 -16.87 -13.27
C THR A 8 -6.47 -15.98 -12.75
N ILE A 9 -6.83 -16.10 -11.46
CA ILE A 9 -7.94 -15.34 -10.87
C ILE A 9 -7.76 -13.82 -11.03
N LEU A 10 -6.54 -13.30 -10.84
CA LEU A 10 -6.26 -11.87 -11.02
C LEU A 10 -6.48 -11.41 -12.46
N ARG A 11 -6.12 -12.25 -13.43
CA ARG A 11 -6.41 -12.00 -14.86
C ARG A 11 -7.92 -11.91 -15.09
N SER A 12 -8.70 -12.78 -14.44
CA SER A 12 -10.16 -12.76 -14.56
C SER A 12 -10.78 -11.46 -14.05
N TYR A 13 -10.24 -10.88 -12.97
CA TYR A 13 -10.63 -9.57 -12.46
C TYR A 13 -10.24 -8.46 -13.44
N ALA A 14 -9.01 -8.50 -13.96
CA ALA A 14 -8.50 -7.52 -14.92
C ALA A 14 -9.23 -7.50 -16.28
N ARG A 15 -10.02 -8.55 -16.60
CA ARG A 15 -10.89 -8.62 -17.78
C ARG A 15 -12.26 -7.97 -17.57
N LYS A 16 -12.65 -7.66 -16.34
CA LYS A 16 -14.00 -7.16 -16.05
C LYS A 16 -14.23 -5.79 -16.71
N PRO A 17 -15.25 -5.65 -17.58
CA PRO A 17 -15.53 -4.40 -18.28
C PRO A 17 -16.02 -3.32 -17.31
N ASN A 18 -16.80 -3.69 -16.29
CA ASN A 18 -17.42 -2.79 -15.33
C ASN A 18 -17.11 -3.23 -13.89
N PRO A 19 -15.89 -2.97 -13.38
CA PRO A 19 -15.43 -3.51 -12.09
C PRO A 19 -16.39 -3.29 -10.91
N PRO A 20 -17.03 -2.11 -10.73
CA PRO A 20 -17.98 -1.90 -9.62
C PRO A 20 -19.23 -2.77 -9.68
N VAL A 21 -19.61 -3.23 -10.88
CA VAL A 21 -20.77 -4.12 -11.09
C VAL A 21 -20.33 -5.58 -11.06
N ASP A 22 -19.13 -5.85 -11.59
CA ASP A 22 -18.62 -7.21 -11.82
C ASP A 22 -17.89 -7.83 -10.63
N LEU A 23 -17.44 -7.01 -9.67
CA LEU A 23 -16.68 -7.42 -8.50
C LEU A 23 -17.33 -6.90 -7.21
N PRO A 24 -17.40 -7.72 -6.15
CA PRO A 24 -17.94 -7.29 -4.87
C PRO A 24 -17.02 -6.26 -4.19
N GLU A 25 -17.60 -5.38 -3.37
CA GLU A 25 -16.86 -4.38 -2.57
C GLU A 25 -15.83 -5.02 -1.60
N SER A 26 -16.01 -6.29 -1.24
CA SER A 26 -15.04 -7.04 -0.43
C SER A 26 -13.75 -7.40 -1.18
N ILE A 27 -13.75 -7.28 -2.51
CA ILE A 27 -12.59 -7.50 -3.38
C ILE A 27 -12.11 -6.16 -3.94
N LEU A 28 -13.01 -5.36 -4.50
CA LEU A 28 -12.67 -4.12 -5.18
C LEU A 28 -12.53 -2.97 -4.19
N PHE A 29 -11.32 -2.42 -4.10
CA PHE A 29 -11.06 -1.23 -3.29
C PHE A 29 -11.19 0.05 -4.12
N ASP A 30 -10.57 0.08 -5.31
CA ASP A 30 -10.63 1.22 -6.22
C ASP A 30 -10.42 0.78 -7.68
N HIS A 31 -10.75 1.63 -8.65
CA HIS A 31 -10.57 1.34 -10.07
C HIS A 31 -10.46 2.60 -10.93
N SER A 32 -9.91 2.42 -12.13
CA SER A 32 -9.88 3.43 -13.19
C SER A 32 -10.06 2.80 -14.58
N ASP A 33 -9.98 3.64 -15.61
CA ASP A 33 -9.60 3.31 -17.00
C ASP A 33 -8.62 2.15 -17.12
N LYS A 34 -7.54 2.25 -16.34
CA LYS A 34 -6.27 1.59 -16.60
C LYS A 34 -5.92 0.52 -15.58
N THR A 35 -6.45 0.63 -14.37
CA THR A 35 -6.04 -0.19 -13.22
C THR A 35 -7.21 -0.59 -12.35
N LEU A 36 -7.02 -1.69 -11.61
CA LEU A 36 -7.86 -2.12 -10.49
C LEU A 36 -7.01 -2.20 -9.24
N THR A 37 -7.49 -1.66 -8.13
CA THR A 37 -6.90 -1.88 -6.81
C THR A 37 -7.84 -2.79 -6.04
N ILE A 38 -7.31 -3.93 -5.57
CA ILE A 38 -8.08 -4.94 -4.86
C ILE A 38 -7.47 -5.25 -3.50
N PHE A 39 -8.29 -5.72 -2.57
CA PHE A 39 -7.81 -6.31 -1.33
C PHE A 39 -7.14 -7.67 -1.59
N ASP A 40 -5.96 -7.90 -1.02
CA ASP A 40 -5.36 -9.24 -1.04
C ASP A 40 -6.19 -10.17 -0.15
N THR A 41 -6.69 -11.28 -0.70
CA THR A 41 -7.54 -12.25 0.03
C THR A 41 -6.79 -12.95 1.18
N TYR A 42 -5.46 -12.97 1.14
CA TYR A 42 -4.59 -13.57 2.14
C TYR A 42 -3.54 -12.54 2.60
N PRO A 43 -3.97 -11.43 3.23
CA PRO A 43 -3.11 -10.28 3.46
C PRO A 43 -1.89 -10.66 4.31
N LYS A 44 -0.70 -10.14 3.99
CA LYS A 44 0.54 -10.49 4.70
C LYS A 44 0.92 -9.50 5.81
N SER A 45 0.20 -8.38 5.86
CA SER A 45 0.27 -7.33 6.87
C SER A 45 -1.14 -6.79 7.14
N ILE A 46 -1.26 -5.84 8.06
CA ILE A 46 -2.54 -5.15 8.37
C ILE A 46 -3.20 -4.58 7.11
N PHE A 47 -2.42 -3.89 6.26
CA PHE A 47 -2.86 -3.39 4.97
C PHE A 47 -2.11 -4.13 3.87
N HIS A 48 -2.83 -4.77 2.95
CA HIS A 48 -2.22 -5.43 1.80
C HIS A 48 -3.17 -5.40 0.61
N PHE A 49 -2.74 -4.69 -0.44
CA PHE A 49 -3.49 -4.49 -1.66
C PHE A 49 -2.67 -4.95 -2.87
N LEU A 50 -3.40 -5.29 -3.94
CA LEU A 50 -2.83 -5.60 -5.23
C LEU A 50 -3.38 -4.61 -6.26
N ILE A 51 -2.49 -3.99 -7.04
CA ILE A 51 -2.86 -3.12 -8.15
C ILE A 51 -2.58 -3.86 -9.46
N LEU A 52 -3.61 -4.01 -10.28
CA LEU A 52 -3.63 -4.79 -11.51
C LEU A 52 -3.84 -3.85 -12.70
N PRO A 53 -3.07 -3.95 -13.81
CA PRO A 53 -3.44 -3.26 -15.04
C PRO A 53 -4.66 -3.95 -15.67
N ARG A 54 -5.62 -3.18 -16.14
CA ARG A 54 -6.81 -3.67 -16.86
C ARG A 54 -6.43 -4.04 -18.28
N ILE A 55 -6.86 -5.22 -18.77
CA ILE A 55 -6.47 -5.69 -20.11
C ILE A 55 -7.00 -4.75 -21.21
N SER A 56 -8.24 -4.27 -21.06
CA SER A 56 -8.91 -3.38 -22.02
C SER A 56 -8.18 -2.06 -22.27
N ALA A 57 -7.37 -1.59 -21.32
CA ALA A 57 -6.64 -0.32 -21.43
C ALA A 57 -5.38 -0.39 -22.30
N TYR A 58 -4.96 -1.59 -22.70
CA TYR A 58 -3.70 -1.81 -23.42
C TYR A 58 -3.86 -2.63 -24.70
N THR A 59 -4.97 -3.34 -24.89
CA THR A 59 -5.20 -4.16 -26.09
C THR A 59 -5.15 -3.36 -27.40
N GLY A 60 -5.70 -2.13 -27.40
CA GLY A 60 -5.64 -1.22 -28.55
C GLY A 60 -4.23 -0.73 -28.89
N ASP A 61 -3.32 -0.77 -27.91
CA ASP A 61 -1.92 -0.31 -28.05
C ASP A 61 -0.96 -1.47 -28.40
N GLY A 62 -1.51 -2.61 -28.86
CA GLY A 62 -0.73 -3.76 -29.28
C GLY A 62 -0.14 -4.58 -28.12
N TYR A 63 -0.74 -4.52 -26.94
CA TYR A 63 -0.44 -5.44 -25.84
C TYR A 63 -1.31 -6.68 -25.95
N THR A 64 -0.70 -7.82 -25.66
CA THR A 64 -1.38 -9.10 -25.46
C THR A 64 -1.54 -9.37 -23.96
N GLU A 65 -2.46 -10.25 -23.58
CA GLU A 65 -2.56 -10.70 -22.18
C GLU A 65 -1.27 -11.38 -21.68
N ARG A 66 -0.49 -11.96 -22.60
CA ARG A 66 0.80 -12.56 -22.27
C ARG A 66 1.79 -11.51 -21.78
N ASP A 67 1.77 -10.31 -22.35
CA ASP A 67 2.66 -9.22 -21.94
C ASP A 67 2.39 -8.85 -20.48
N LEU A 68 1.12 -8.85 -20.06
CA LEU A 68 0.69 -8.53 -18.71
C LEU A 68 0.73 -9.73 -17.74
N THR A 69 1.33 -10.87 -18.10
CA THR A 69 1.28 -12.06 -17.23
C THR A 69 2.15 -11.94 -15.98
N SER A 70 3.28 -11.25 -16.05
CA SER A 70 4.20 -11.02 -14.93
C SER A 70 5.10 -9.81 -15.21
N LEU A 71 5.82 -9.32 -14.20
CA LEU A 71 6.82 -8.27 -14.41
C LEU A 71 7.85 -8.67 -15.48
N ARG A 72 8.30 -9.93 -15.48
CA ARG A 72 9.26 -10.44 -16.47
C ARG A 72 8.75 -10.36 -17.90
N THR A 73 7.51 -10.78 -18.16
CA THR A 73 6.94 -10.74 -19.52
C THR A 73 6.76 -9.31 -19.98
N LEU A 74 6.32 -8.43 -19.08
CA LEU A 74 6.15 -7.01 -19.37
C LEU A 74 7.48 -6.35 -19.74
N LEU A 75 8.52 -6.53 -18.91
CA LEU A 75 9.85 -5.95 -19.15
C LEU A 75 10.49 -6.48 -20.43
N LYS A 76 10.26 -7.75 -20.78
CA LYS A 76 10.71 -8.32 -22.07
C LYS A 76 10.03 -7.70 -23.29
N GLY A 77 8.87 -7.05 -23.11
CA GLY A 77 8.21 -6.25 -24.14
C GLY A 77 8.95 -4.95 -24.49
N GLY A 78 9.98 -4.57 -23.73
CA GLY A 78 10.79 -3.37 -23.97
C GLY A 78 10.47 -2.21 -23.00
N GLN A 79 11.40 -1.27 -22.89
CA GLN A 79 11.32 -0.13 -21.94
C GLN A 79 10.06 0.72 -22.13
N GLU A 80 9.68 0.98 -23.38
CA GLU A 80 8.53 1.84 -23.69
C GLU A 80 7.21 1.18 -23.25
N LYS A 81 6.96 -0.06 -23.69
CA LYS A 81 5.76 -0.82 -23.33
C LYS A 81 5.66 -1.04 -21.82
N ALA A 82 6.76 -1.45 -21.19
CA ALA A 82 6.81 -1.66 -19.75
C ALA A 82 6.60 -0.34 -19.00
N GLY A 83 7.26 0.74 -19.43
CA GLY A 83 7.18 2.04 -18.79
C GLY A 83 5.78 2.61 -18.76
N ARG A 84 4.96 2.40 -19.80
CA ARG A 84 3.55 2.81 -19.79
C ARG A 84 2.77 2.14 -18.66
N VAL A 85 2.83 0.81 -18.58
CA VAL A 85 2.11 0.03 -17.56
C VAL A 85 2.62 0.36 -16.16
N ILE A 86 3.95 0.48 -15.97
CA ILE A 86 4.54 0.79 -14.67
C ILE A 86 4.13 2.19 -14.19
N ARG A 87 4.07 3.20 -15.07
CA ARG A 87 3.57 4.55 -14.70
C ARG A 87 2.10 4.54 -14.29
N ASP A 88 1.26 3.81 -15.02
CA ASP A 88 -0.17 3.70 -14.68
C ASP A 88 -0.37 2.98 -13.33
N LEU A 89 0.45 1.97 -13.03
CA LEU A 89 0.47 1.31 -11.72
C LEU A 89 1.02 2.22 -10.61
N GLU A 90 2.05 3.01 -10.89
CA GLU A 90 2.62 3.97 -9.95
C GLU A 90 1.60 5.03 -9.54
N GLU A 91 0.84 5.57 -10.49
CA GLU A 91 -0.18 6.58 -10.20
C GLU A 91 -1.29 6.01 -9.29
N ALA A 92 -1.78 4.81 -9.61
CA ALA A 92 -2.74 4.11 -8.76
C ALA A 92 -2.14 3.78 -7.37
N ALA A 93 -0.84 3.48 -7.29
CA ALA A 93 -0.17 3.24 -6.01
C ALA A 93 -0.11 4.48 -5.14
N LYS A 94 0.11 5.67 -5.71
CA LYS A 94 0.11 6.94 -4.96
C LYS A 94 -1.25 7.17 -4.29
N VAL A 95 -2.34 6.96 -5.03
CA VAL A 95 -3.71 7.06 -4.50
C VAL A 95 -3.96 6.05 -3.39
N CYS A 96 -3.63 4.77 -3.63
CA CYS A 96 -3.81 3.72 -2.63
C CYS A 96 -2.99 3.97 -1.36
N VAL A 97 -1.72 4.40 -1.48
CA VAL A 97 -0.86 4.74 -0.34
C VAL A 97 -1.47 5.89 0.47
N ALA A 98 -1.94 6.95 -0.18
CA ALA A 98 -2.56 8.08 0.53
C ALA A 98 -3.78 7.65 1.35
N GLN A 99 -4.66 6.83 0.78
CA GLN A 99 -5.84 6.30 1.47
C GLN A 99 -5.46 5.35 2.61
N VAL A 100 -4.46 4.49 2.43
CA VAL A 100 -3.93 3.64 3.49
C VAL A 100 -3.39 4.49 4.64
N GLU A 101 -2.63 5.54 4.34
CA GLU A 101 -2.10 6.43 5.37
C GLU A 101 -3.19 7.19 6.14
N GLU A 102 -4.29 7.59 5.47
CA GLU A 102 -5.47 8.15 6.11
C GLU A 102 -6.10 7.15 7.09
N GLU A 103 -6.27 5.90 6.66
CA GLU A 103 -6.78 4.81 7.50
C GLU A 103 -5.84 4.49 8.68
N MET A 104 -4.53 4.52 8.46
CA MET A 104 -3.54 4.38 9.53
C MET A 104 -3.74 5.46 10.61
N VAL A 105 -3.89 6.72 10.20
CA VAL A 105 -4.15 7.82 11.15
C VAL A 105 -5.54 7.69 11.80
N ALA A 106 -6.56 7.31 11.04
CA ALA A 106 -7.92 7.18 11.54
C ALA A 106 -8.03 6.09 12.61
N ARG A 107 -7.46 4.90 12.36
CA ARG A 107 -7.60 3.72 13.23
C ARG A 107 -6.50 3.63 14.29
N TYR A 108 -5.26 3.94 13.93
CA TYR A 108 -4.08 3.72 14.79
C TYR A 108 -3.47 5.01 15.35
N LYS A 109 -3.86 6.19 14.84
CA LYS A 109 -3.40 7.52 15.28
C LYS A 109 -1.93 7.83 14.98
N PHE A 110 -1.27 7.02 14.15
CA PHE A 110 0.06 7.29 13.60
C PHE A 110 0.23 6.51 12.29
N LYS A 111 1.26 6.87 11.51
CA LYS A 111 1.62 6.22 10.25
C LYS A 111 2.85 5.34 10.43
N TRP A 112 2.96 4.29 9.63
CA TRP A 112 4.18 3.48 9.50
C TRP A 112 4.46 3.20 8.03
N ASP A 113 5.62 2.60 7.77
CA ASP A 113 6.11 2.44 6.41
C ASP A 113 5.18 1.55 5.58
N ILE A 114 5.11 1.88 4.29
CA ILE A 114 4.38 1.11 3.28
C ILE A 114 5.40 0.75 2.20
N TRP A 115 5.47 -0.54 1.87
CA TRP A 115 6.31 -1.04 0.80
C TRP A 115 5.47 -1.23 -0.45
N VAL A 116 6.02 -0.77 -1.58
CA VAL A 116 5.36 -0.83 -2.88
C VAL A 116 6.30 -1.52 -3.86
N GLY A 117 5.88 -2.62 -4.46
CA GLY A 117 6.78 -3.42 -5.29
C GLY A 117 6.21 -4.70 -5.85
N PHE A 118 7.06 -5.46 -6.53
CA PHE A 118 6.73 -6.65 -7.27
C PHE A 118 7.49 -7.87 -6.75
N HIS A 119 6.89 -9.03 -6.96
CA HIS A 119 7.63 -10.29 -6.92
C HIS A 119 8.20 -10.62 -8.32
N PRO A 120 9.51 -10.93 -8.43
CA PRO A 120 10.15 -11.30 -9.70
C PRO A 120 9.66 -12.66 -10.21
N VAL A 121 9.33 -13.57 -9.28
CA VAL A 121 8.71 -14.86 -9.54
C VAL A 121 7.34 -14.87 -8.84
N PRO A 122 6.27 -14.41 -9.50
CA PRO A 122 4.97 -14.25 -8.85
C PRO A 122 4.29 -15.59 -8.59
N SER A 123 3.44 -15.65 -7.56
CA SER A 123 2.64 -16.84 -7.24
C SER A 123 1.35 -16.97 -8.05
N MET A 124 0.91 -15.87 -8.68
CA MET A 124 -0.28 -15.80 -9.52
C MET A 124 0.10 -15.16 -10.85
N GLU A 125 -0.61 -15.54 -11.91
CA GLU A 125 -0.54 -14.88 -13.20
C GLU A 125 -1.35 -13.58 -13.18
N HIS A 126 -0.98 -12.72 -14.13
CA HIS A 126 -1.33 -11.29 -14.19
C HIS A 126 -0.44 -10.47 -13.28
N ILE A 127 0.31 -9.54 -13.86
CA ILE A 127 1.20 -8.64 -13.13
C ILE A 127 0.38 -7.88 -12.08
N HIS A 128 0.90 -7.83 -10.87
CA HIS A 128 0.28 -7.16 -9.74
C HIS A 128 1.36 -6.45 -8.94
N LEU A 129 1.13 -5.17 -8.67
CA LEU A 129 1.93 -4.37 -7.77
C LEU A 129 1.38 -4.54 -6.36
N HIS A 130 2.23 -4.94 -5.42
CA HIS A 130 1.88 -5.00 -4.02
C HIS A 130 1.97 -3.60 -3.41
N VAL A 131 0.95 -3.22 -2.63
CA VAL A 131 1.01 -2.12 -1.67
C VAL A 131 0.77 -2.75 -0.29
N ILE A 132 1.81 -2.84 0.53
CA ILE A 132 1.80 -3.60 1.77
C ILE A 132 2.37 -2.78 2.92
N SER A 133 1.69 -2.74 4.06
CA SER A 133 2.20 -2.07 5.25
C SER A 133 3.32 -2.88 5.91
N ALA A 134 4.30 -2.17 6.48
CA ALA A 134 5.54 -2.78 6.97
C ALA A 134 5.42 -3.50 8.32
N ASP A 135 4.23 -3.67 8.90
CA ASP A 135 4.06 -4.38 10.18
C ASP A 135 4.32 -5.89 10.06
N MET A 136 3.99 -6.50 8.92
CA MET A 136 4.12 -7.95 8.68
C MET A 136 3.39 -8.82 9.71
N VAL A 137 2.35 -8.26 10.35
CA VAL A 137 1.52 -8.95 11.36
C VAL A 137 0.23 -9.41 10.69
N SER A 138 0.15 -10.71 10.43
CA SER A 138 -1.07 -11.31 9.85
C SER A 138 -1.21 -12.80 10.18
N SER A 139 -2.46 -13.26 10.33
CA SER A 139 -2.80 -14.68 10.42
C SER A 139 -2.45 -15.45 9.13
N SER A 140 -2.50 -14.79 7.96
CA SER A 140 -2.19 -15.36 6.64
C SER A 140 -0.68 -15.42 6.33
N MET A 141 0.17 -14.84 7.17
CA MET A 141 1.61 -15.07 7.17
C MET A 141 1.90 -16.46 7.74
N LYS A 142 2.08 -17.47 6.89
CA LYS A 142 2.09 -18.90 7.30
C LYS A 142 3.45 -19.59 7.20
N ASN A 143 4.24 -19.24 6.19
CA ASN A 143 5.48 -19.97 5.89
C ASN A 143 6.62 -18.99 5.58
N LYS A 144 7.84 -19.53 5.55
CA LYS A 144 9.08 -18.78 5.31
C LYS A 144 9.06 -18.03 3.98
N LYS A 145 8.51 -18.64 2.92
CA LYS A 145 8.36 -18.00 1.61
C LYS A 145 7.47 -16.75 1.69
N HIS A 146 6.36 -16.81 2.43
CA HIS A 146 5.46 -15.67 2.61
C HIS A 146 6.16 -14.49 3.30
N TYR A 147 7.06 -14.75 4.24
CA TYR A 147 7.77 -13.66 4.92
C TYR A 147 8.89 -13.11 4.04
N ASN A 148 9.81 -13.99 3.63
CA ASN A 148 11.01 -13.61 2.88
C ASN A 148 10.69 -12.96 1.52
N SER A 149 9.51 -13.19 0.93
CA SER A 149 9.16 -12.59 -0.35
C SER A 149 8.89 -11.09 -0.27
N PHE A 150 8.54 -10.55 0.90
CA PHE A 150 8.16 -9.14 1.06
C PHE A 150 9.22 -8.28 1.74
N ILE A 151 10.25 -8.87 2.34
CA ILE A 151 11.28 -8.10 3.03
C ILE A 151 12.15 -7.37 1.99
N PRO A 152 12.15 -6.02 1.94
CA PRO A 152 12.89 -5.28 0.91
C PRO A 152 14.39 -5.56 0.94
N LYS A 153 14.97 -5.73 2.14
CA LYS A 153 16.39 -6.09 2.33
C LYS A 153 16.74 -7.53 1.92
N GLY A 154 15.74 -8.36 1.60
CA GLY A 154 15.91 -9.75 1.18
C GLY A 154 16.09 -9.94 -0.33
N ASP A 155 16.11 -8.84 -1.11
CA ASP A 155 16.28 -8.78 -2.58
C ASP A 155 15.30 -9.67 -3.39
N PHE A 156 14.24 -10.20 -2.79
CA PHE A 156 13.14 -10.83 -3.51
C PHE A 156 12.04 -9.83 -3.82
N PHE A 157 11.79 -8.87 -2.93
CA PHE A 157 10.81 -7.81 -3.15
C PHE A 157 11.45 -6.69 -3.98
N LEU A 158 11.09 -6.61 -5.25
CA LEU A 158 11.60 -5.57 -6.14
C LEU A 158 10.78 -4.31 -5.93
N THR A 159 11.38 -3.26 -5.38
CA THR A 159 10.62 -2.03 -5.13
C THR A 159 10.17 -1.40 -6.44
N LEU A 160 9.02 -0.72 -6.42
CA LEU A 160 8.55 0.03 -7.58
C LEU A 160 9.59 1.04 -8.05
N LYS A 161 10.29 1.68 -7.09
CA LYS A 161 11.40 2.60 -7.37
C LYS A 161 12.50 1.92 -8.18
N ASP A 162 12.99 0.75 -7.76
CA ASP A 162 14.05 0.04 -8.49
C ASP A 162 13.62 -0.28 -9.92
N VAL A 163 12.39 -0.77 -10.10
CA VAL A 163 11.86 -1.09 -11.43
C VAL A 163 11.73 0.16 -12.31
N SER A 164 11.31 1.30 -11.75
CA SER A 164 11.28 2.58 -12.46
C SER A 164 12.68 3.04 -12.88
N GLU A 165 13.67 2.91 -12.00
CA GLU A 165 15.07 3.23 -12.32
C GLU A 165 15.61 2.33 -13.46
N TRP A 166 15.21 1.05 -13.51
CA TRP A 166 15.61 0.17 -14.62
C TRP A 166 15.07 0.64 -15.97
N LEU A 167 13.87 1.22 -16.00
CA LEU A 167 13.24 1.73 -17.22
C LEU A 167 13.96 2.96 -17.79
N GLU A 168 14.62 3.73 -16.94
CA GLU A 168 15.42 4.91 -17.32
C GLU A 168 16.90 4.57 -17.60
N ALA A 169 17.32 3.36 -17.25
CA ALA A 169 18.69 2.91 -17.43
C ALA A 169 19.05 2.65 -18.91
N GLN A 170 20.35 2.48 -19.14
CA GLN A 170 20.89 2.10 -20.45
C GLN A 170 20.30 0.77 -20.94
N PRO A 171 20.03 0.60 -22.26
CA PRO A 171 19.33 -0.58 -22.78
C PRO A 171 19.99 -1.93 -22.47
N SER A 172 21.32 -1.96 -22.27
CA SER A 172 22.03 -3.18 -21.86
C SER A 172 21.70 -3.59 -20.42
N PHE A 173 21.66 -2.61 -19.51
CA PHE A 173 21.31 -2.84 -18.10
C PHE A 173 19.84 -3.24 -17.97
N PHE A 174 18.94 -2.53 -18.63
CA PHE A 174 17.51 -2.88 -18.65
C PHE A 174 17.29 -4.33 -19.12
N ARG A 175 17.91 -4.73 -20.24
CA ARG A 175 17.78 -6.10 -20.78
C ARG A 175 18.27 -7.17 -19.79
N LYS A 176 19.34 -6.88 -19.04
CA LYS A 176 19.82 -7.76 -17.97
C LYS A 176 18.81 -7.88 -16.84
N MET A 177 18.30 -6.76 -16.33
CA MET A 177 17.34 -6.77 -15.22
C MET A 177 16.00 -7.41 -15.62
N ALA A 178 15.56 -7.21 -16.86
CA ALA A 178 14.36 -7.83 -17.43
C ALA A 178 14.41 -9.37 -17.50
N GLU A 179 15.59 -10.00 -17.33
CA GLU A 179 15.70 -11.45 -17.37
C GLU A 179 14.95 -12.13 -16.23
N LEU A 180 14.92 -11.50 -15.04
CA LEU A 180 14.28 -11.97 -13.80
C LEU A 180 14.32 -13.50 -13.66
N LYS A 181 15.53 -14.06 -13.69
CA LYS A 181 15.74 -15.51 -13.70
C LYS A 181 15.31 -16.11 -12.37
N SER A 182 14.36 -17.05 -12.39
CA SER A 182 13.87 -17.70 -11.17
C SER A 182 14.99 -18.32 -10.34
N SER A 183 16.02 -18.87 -10.99
CA SER A 183 17.21 -19.42 -10.33
C SER A 183 17.98 -18.44 -9.46
N GLU A 184 17.89 -17.13 -9.75
CA GLU A 184 18.56 -16.07 -8.98
C GLU A 184 17.72 -15.61 -7.78
N TYR A 185 16.39 -15.64 -7.90
CA TYR A 185 15.48 -15.10 -6.88
C TYR A 185 14.91 -16.17 -5.94
N GLU A 186 14.53 -17.35 -6.44
CA GLU A 186 13.92 -18.40 -5.61
C GLU A 186 14.78 -18.85 -4.41
N PRO A 187 16.13 -18.91 -4.49
CA PRO A 187 16.96 -19.22 -3.32
C PRO A 187 16.77 -18.23 -2.16
N ARG A 188 16.49 -16.96 -2.45
CA ARG A 188 16.28 -15.90 -1.43
C ARG A 188 15.07 -16.18 -0.54
N LEU A 189 14.06 -16.86 -1.09
CA LEU A 189 12.88 -17.28 -0.33
C LEU A 189 13.20 -18.32 0.76
N LYS A 190 14.35 -19.00 0.68
CA LYS A 190 14.80 -20.01 1.64
C LYS A 190 15.72 -19.45 2.73
N ALA A 191 16.04 -18.15 2.67
CA ALA A 191 16.89 -17.47 3.64
C ALA A 191 16.43 -17.69 5.10
N GLU A 192 17.34 -17.46 6.04
CA GLU A 192 17.03 -17.50 7.46
C GLU A 192 15.95 -16.48 7.81
N LEU A 193 15.14 -16.79 8.82
CA LEU A 193 14.07 -15.88 9.26
C LEU A 193 14.70 -14.82 10.16
N ALA A 194 15.09 -13.69 9.57
CA ALA A 194 15.62 -12.55 10.31
C ALA A 194 14.53 -11.49 10.51
N CYS A 195 14.47 -10.86 11.68
CA CYS A 195 13.64 -9.66 11.87
C CYS A 195 14.09 -8.54 10.92
N PHE A 196 13.13 -7.88 10.25
CA PHE A 196 13.43 -6.82 9.29
C PHE A 196 13.69 -5.45 9.95
N HIS A 197 13.33 -5.28 11.22
CA HIS A 197 13.53 -4.02 11.94
C HIS A 197 15.01 -3.69 12.08
N GLU A 198 15.38 -2.45 11.77
CA GLU A 198 16.79 -2.04 11.63
C GLU A 198 17.65 -2.14 12.89
N ASN A 199 17.02 -2.26 14.05
CA ASN A 199 17.70 -2.33 15.35
C ASN A 199 17.53 -3.71 16.02
N CYS A 200 17.09 -4.72 15.28
CA CYS A 200 16.87 -6.06 15.82
C CYS A 200 17.68 -7.13 15.08
N TYR A 201 17.33 -7.42 13.82
CA TYR A 201 17.96 -8.49 13.00
C TYR A 201 18.05 -9.88 13.66
N GLU A 202 17.25 -10.15 14.69
CA GLU A 202 17.24 -11.44 15.39
C GLU A 202 16.84 -12.58 14.45
N LEU A 203 17.50 -13.73 14.59
CA LEU A 203 17.27 -14.92 13.77
C LEU A 203 16.33 -15.90 14.48
N PHE A 204 15.37 -16.43 13.72
CA PHE A 204 14.36 -17.36 14.21
C PHE A 204 14.43 -18.70 13.47
N LYS A 205 14.25 -19.79 14.22
CA LYS A 205 14.25 -21.14 13.63
C LYS A 205 12.92 -21.47 12.95
N THR A 206 11.83 -20.88 13.43
CA THR A 206 10.48 -21.22 13.00
C THR A 206 9.61 -19.98 12.76
N MET A 207 8.62 -20.11 11.87
CA MET A 207 7.67 -19.04 11.61
C MET A 207 6.86 -18.61 12.86
N PRO A 208 6.36 -19.51 13.72
CA PRO A 208 5.66 -19.10 14.94
C PRO A 208 6.51 -18.20 15.86
N GLN A 209 7.80 -18.49 16.02
CA GLN A 209 8.71 -17.66 16.82
C GLN A 209 8.87 -16.27 16.20
N LEU A 210 9.13 -16.19 14.89
CA LEU A 210 9.22 -14.91 14.19
C LEU A 210 7.91 -14.12 14.31
N LYS A 211 6.75 -14.76 14.13
CA LYS A 211 5.45 -14.08 14.23
C LYS A 211 5.20 -13.52 15.63
N ALA A 212 5.52 -14.28 16.67
CA ALA A 212 5.40 -13.81 18.05
C ALA A 212 6.29 -12.58 18.28
N HIS A 213 7.53 -12.62 17.78
CA HIS A 213 8.44 -11.48 17.85
C HIS A 213 7.93 -10.25 17.08
N LEU A 214 7.45 -10.41 15.85
CA LEU A 214 6.89 -9.31 15.06
C LEU A 214 5.66 -8.69 15.73
N GLN A 215 4.80 -9.51 16.34
CA GLN A 215 3.67 -9.02 17.14
C GLN A 215 4.15 -8.21 18.35
N GLU A 216 5.16 -8.70 19.07
CA GLU A 216 5.73 -7.98 20.22
C GLU A 216 6.34 -6.63 19.81
N GLU A 217 7.10 -6.58 18.72
CA GLU A 217 7.65 -5.33 18.18
C GLU A 217 6.55 -4.35 17.74
N TRP A 218 5.48 -4.87 17.14
CA TRP A 218 4.30 -4.07 16.79
C TRP A 218 3.61 -3.48 18.03
N ASP A 219 3.38 -4.29 19.06
CA ASP A 219 2.73 -3.86 20.31
C ASP A 219 3.59 -2.81 21.05
N LYS A 220 4.91 -3.00 21.08
CA LYS A 220 5.86 -2.01 21.59
C LYS A 220 5.78 -0.69 20.81
N ARG A 221 5.69 -0.75 19.47
CA ARG A 221 5.55 0.44 18.62
C ARG A 221 4.24 1.18 18.90
N MET A 222 3.12 0.46 18.98
CA MET A 222 1.81 1.00 19.33
C MET A 222 1.85 1.73 20.69
N ALA A 223 2.43 1.09 21.72
CA ALA A 223 2.57 1.69 23.04
C ALA A 223 3.44 2.95 23.02
N ARG A 224 4.56 2.93 22.29
CA ARG A 224 5.48 4.06 22.14
C ARG A 224 4.81 5.26 21.47
N GLU A 225 4.11 5.06 20.36
CA GLU A 225 3.43 6.15 19.65
C GLU A 225 2.25 6.71 20.46
N LYS A 226 1.51 5.85 21.18
CA LYS A 226 0.49 6.31 22.14
C LYS A 226 1.09 7.21 23.23
N ALA A 227 2.17 6.77 23.89
CA ALA A 227 2.82 7.55 24.94
C ALA A 227 3.38 8.88 24.42
N LYS A 228 3.98 8.87 23.22
CA LYS A 228 4.48 10.07 22.54
C LYS A 228 3.36 11.07 22.26
N ARG A 229 2.21 10.62 21.76
CA ARG A 229 1.02 11.47 21.52
C ARG A 229 0.50 12.10 22.81
N GLU A 230 0.31 11.30 23.87
CA GLU A 230 -0.15 11.80 25.17
C GLU A 230 0.81 12.83 25.77
N ARG A 231 2.13 12.63 25.61
CA ARG A 231 3.15 13.60 26.02
C ARG A 231 3.02 14.91 25.23
N LEU A 232 2.85 14.85 23.91
CA LEU A 232 2.67 16.02 23.06
C LEU A 232 1.39 16.79 23.41
N GLU A 233 0.29 16.09 23.69
CA GLU A 233 -0.97 16.71 24.12
C GLU A 233 -0.83 17.42 25.47
N LYS A 234 -0.18 16.79 26.45
CA LYS A 234 0.13 17.42 27.75
C LYS A 234 0.99 18.69 27.58
N LEU A 235 1.98 18.66 26.69
CA LEU A 235 2.82 19.82 26.39
C LEU A 235 2.02 20.95 25.74
N LYS A 236 1.15 20.65 24.77
CA LYS A 236 0.26 21.63 24.11
C LYS A 236 -0.73 22.27 25.10
N ARG A 237 -1.30 21.48 26.02
CA ARG A 237 -2.17 22.00 27.08
C ARG A 237 -1.43 22.95 28.03
N LYS A 238 -0.22 22.58 28.44
CA LYS A 238 0.64 23.43 29.29
C LYS A 238 1.07 24.73 28.60
N SER A 239 1.37 24.71 27.31
CA SER A 239 1.72 25.94 26.56
C SER A 239 0.50 26.82 26.26
N GLY A 240 -0.66 26.21 25.99
CA GLY A 240 -1.94 26.92 25.83
C GLY A 240 -2.39 27.64 27.11
N SER A 241 -2.31 26.97 28.27
CA SER A 241 -2.62 27.60 29.57
C SER A 241 -1.66 28.72 29.95
N LYS A 242 -0.38 28.66 29.54
CA LYS A 242 0.58 29.75 29.76
C LYS A 242 0.31 30.98 28.88
N LYS A 243 -0.16 30.81 27.64
CA LYS A 243 -0.57 31.93 26.77
C LYS A 243 -1.86 32.62 27.23
N ALA A 244 -2.77 31.89 27.87
CA ALA A 244 -4.03 32.44 28.40
C ALA A 244 -3.87 33.18 29.74
N ALA A 245 -2.74 33.02 30.44
CA ALA A 245 -2.49 33.62 31.77
C ALA A 245 -1.65 34.91 31.74
N SER A 246 -1.35 35.46 30.55
CA SER A 246 -0.70 36.77 30.41
C SER A 246 -1.75 37.89 30.56
N PRO A 247 -1.61 38.83 31.52
CA PRO A 247 -2.55 39.92 31.67
C PRO A 247 -2.34 40.97 30.57
N SER A 248 -3.46 41.51 30.08
CA SER A 248 -3.51 42.66 29.18
C SER A 248 -2.88 43.89 29.83
N ALA A 249 -1.87 44.46 29.20
CA ALA A 249 -1.51 45.87 29.37
C ALA A 249 -1.94 46.61 28.11
N SER A 250 -2.85 47.55 28.29
CA SER A 250 -3.41 48.46 27.30
C SER A 250 -2.36 49.43 26.74
N GLY A 251 -2.42 49.70 25.44
CA GLY A 251 -1.74 50.82 24.77
C GLY A 251 -2.26 51.00 23.35
N THR A 252 -2.92 52.12 23.11
CA THR A 252 -3.78 52.49 21.98
C THR A 252 -3.05 52.77 20.65
N THR A 253 -3.81 52.65 19.55
CA THR A 253 -3.90 53.45 18.29
C THR A 253 -3.40 52.88 16.96
N ALA A 254 -4.38 52.75 16.05
CA ALA A 254 -4.45 53.17 14.65
C ALA A 254 -3.84 52.32 13.51
N ASP A 255 -4.76 52.01 12.58
CA ASP A 255 -4.71 52.14 11.12
C ASP A 255 -4.37 50.93 10.21
N ASN A 256 -5.45 50.41 9.60
CA ASN A 256 -5.70 50.16 8.18
C ASN A 256 -4.65 49.43 7.29
N SER A 257 -5.04 48.28 6.74
CA SER A 257 -5.09 48.04 5.29
C SER A 257 -5.61 46.63 4.93
N GLN A 258 -6.36 46.60 3.83
CA GLN A 258 -7.06 45.47 3.23
C GLN A 258 -6.11 44.49 2.52
N ALA A 259 -6.41 43.18 2.58
CA ALA A 259 -6.26 42.28 1.42
C ALA A 259 -7.04 40.98 1.65
N SER A 260 -7.85 40.63 0.65
CA SER A 260 -8.88 39.60 0.66
C SER A 260 -8.33 38.21 0.31
N THR A 261 -8.76 37.19 1.05
CA THR A 261 -8.72 35.78 0.65
C THR A 261 -10.14 35.24 0.50
N SER A 262 -10.44 34.67 -0.66
CA SER A 262 -11.70 34.01 -0.98
C SER A 262 -11.82 32.69 -0.21
N THR A 263 -12.88 32.55 0.58
CA THR A 263 -13.22 31.34 1.36
C THR A 263 -14.50 30.74 0.78
N LEU A 264 -14.48 29.42 0.54
CA LEU A 264 -15.64 28.62 0.12
C LEU A 264 -16.67 28.53 1.26
N THR A 265 -17.95 28.52 0.91
CA THR A 265 -19.09 28.68 1.83
C THR A 265 -19.58 27.37 2.43
N ALA A 266 -20.22 27.48 3.61
CA ALA A 266 -20.73 26.40 4.44
C ALA A 266 -21.86 25.55 3.82
N GLU A 267 -22.28 25.84 2.59
CA GLU A 267 -23.31 25.08 1.88
C GLU A 267 -22.73 23.83 1.18
N ASP A 268 -21.42 23.82 0.86
CA ASP A 268 -20.75 22.66 0.24
C ASP A 268 -20.46 21.51 1.24
N LEU A 269 -20.55 21.78 2.54
CA LEU A 269 -20.26 20.80 3.61
C LEU A 269 -21.48 19.96 4.02
N VAL A 270 -22.68 20.34 3.61
CA VAL A 270 -23.93 19.68 4.07
C VAL A 270 -24.27 18.43 3.23
N GLU A 271 -23.79 18.34 1.99
CA GLU A 271 -24.11 17.22 1.09
C GLU A 271 -23.31 15.93 1.37
N LEU A 272 -22.15 16.04 2.04
CA LEU A 272 -21.30 14.89 2.39
C LEU A 272 -21.72 14.19 3.69
N GLU A 273 -22.37 14.88 4.62
CA GLU A 273 -22.85 14.29 5.87
C GLU A 273 -24.13 13.44 5.71
N GLY A 274 -24.93 13.72 4.67
CA GLY A 274 -26.18 13.01 4.40
C GLY A 274 -25.99 11.54 4.00
N SER A 275 -24.93 11.23 3.26
CA SER A 275 -24.65 9.86 2.78
C SER A 275 -24.02 8.96 3.85
N GLN A 276 -23.30 9.52 4.84
CA GLN A 276 -22.63 8.74 5.88
C GLN A 276 -23.58 8.24 6.99
N LYS A 277 -24.71 8.92 7.24
CA LYS A 277 -25.70 8.47 8.24
C LYS A 277 -26.46 7.20 7.84
N LYS A 278 -26.56 6.88 6.55
CA LYS A 278 -27.31 5.72 6.08
C LYS A 278 -26.57 4.38 6.28
N ARG A 279 -25.23 4.40 6.38
CA ARG A 279 -24.41 3.20 6.64
C ARG A 279 -24.30 2.81 8.11
N ARG A 280 -24.54 3.74 9.05
CA ARG A 280 -24.47 3.44 10.50
C ARG A 280 -25.59 2.54 11.03
N LYS A 281 -26.68 2.34 10.27
CA LYS A 281 -27.88 1.65 10.76
C LYS A 281 -27.95 0.16 10.39
N THR A 282 -27.03 -0.34 9.56
CA THR A 282 -27.02 -1.74 9.09
C THR A 282 -26.03 -2.64 9.81
N ASP A 283 -25.10 -2.10 10.61
CA ASP A 283 -24.09 -2.90 11.34
C ASP A 283 -24.51 -3.30 12.76
N GLU A 284 -25.70 -2.91 13.22
CA GLU A 284 -26.17 -3.16 14.61
C GLU A 284 -27.22 -4.28 14.74
N SER A 285 -27.55 -5.02 13.66
CA SER A 285 -28.62 -6.03 13.68
C SER A 285 -28.24 -7.49 13.50
N ASP A 286 -26.97 -7.85 13.24
CA ASP A 286 -26.59 -9.26 13.02
C ASP A 286 -25.52 -9.73 14.02
N VAL A 287 -25.91 -9.79 15.29
CA VAL A 287 -25.28 -10.65 16.30
C VAL A 287 -26.39 -11.44 17.00
N GLU A 288 -26.76 -12.57 16.39
CA GLU A 288 -27.26 -13.80 17.03
C GLU A 288 -27.03 -15.00 16.11
#